data_AF-A0A1V0DIG5-F1
#
_entry.id   AF-A0A1V0DIG5-F1
#
_cell.length_a   1.000
_cell.length_b   1.000
_cell.length_c   1.000
_cell.angle_alpha   90.00
_cell.angle_beta   90.00
_cell.angle_gamma   90.00
#
_symmetry.space_group_name_H-M   'P 1'
#
loop_
_entity.id
_entity.type
_entity.pdbx_description
1 polymer ?
#
loop_
_entity_poly.entity_id
_entity_poly.type
_entity_poly.pdbx_seq_one_letter_code
_entity_poly.pdbx_strand_id
1 'polypeptide(L)'
;MMIGIGDELRRLDTGRAALRRFGQVVGGVLLLIGGAIGWRHGWTLTTAAQILLGLGGLLVVLGTVVPHALRGVYRGWMAMALVLGYVMTRVLLSVVFLAVVTPIGLLMRLFGHDPMRRTPDASAPTYWIPRDGQPPSPRHLERYF
;
A
#
# COMPACT_ATOMS: atom_id res chain seq x y z
N MET A 1 -12.05 -14.43 2.27
CA MET A 1 -10.95 -14.92 3.13
C MET A 1 -10.17 -13.70 3.62
N MET A 2 -10.59 -13.08 4.73
CA MET A 2 -9.88 -11.94 5.34
C MET A 2 -8.82 -12.51 6.28
N ILE A 3 -7.55 -12.48 5.87
CA ILE A 3 -6.45 -12.68 6.81
C ILE A 3 -6.56 -11.54 7.83
N GLY A 4 -6.85 -11.87 9.08
CA GLY A 4 -6.92 -10.86 10.14
C GLY A 4 -5.54 -10.26 10.35
N ILE A 5 -5.46 -8.95 10.63
CA ILE A 5 -4.19 -8.26 10.93
C ILE A 5 -3.39 -9.01 12.03
N GLY A 6 -4.09 -9.68 12.95
CA GLY A 6 -3.48 -10.54 13.97
C GLY A 6 -2.73 -11.77 13.42
N ASP A 7 -3.23 -12.41 12.35
CA ASP A 7 -2.56 -13.56 11.72
C ASP A 7 -1.31 -13.12 10.96
N GLU A 8 -1.38 -11.96 10.32
CA GLU A 8 -0.25 -11.35 9.64
C GLU A 8 0.83 -10.95 10.66
N LEU A 9 0.45 -10.41 11.82
CA LEU A 9 1.35 -10.11 12.93
C LEU A 9 2.07 -11.36 13.47
N ARG A 10 1.39 -12.51 13.49
CA ARG A 10 1.96 -13.80 13.90
C ARG A 10 2.94 -14.35 12.86
N ARG A 11 2.75 -14.03 11.58
CA ARG A 11 3.63 -14.43 10.48
C ARG A 11 4.84 -13.50 10.29
N LEU A 12 4.88 -12.36 10.98
CA LEU A 12 6.02 -11.45 10.90
C LEU A 12 7.31 -12.15 11.33
N ASP A 13 8.30 -12.09 10.44
CA ASP A 13 9.65 -12.51 10.78
C ASP A 13 10.20 -11.58 11.88
N THR A 14 10.26 -12.12 13.09
CA THR A 14 10.86 -11.46 14.26
C THR A 14 12.26 -11.99 14.55
N GLY A 15 12.90 -12.57 13.53
CA GLY A 15 14.28 -13.01 13.55
C GLY A 15 15.25 -11.86 13.80
N ARG A 16 16.43 -12.22 14.31
CA ARG A 16 17.48 -11.27 14.69
C ARG A 16 17.87 -10.32 13.53
N ALA A 17 17.83 -10.82 12.29
CA ALA A 17 18.12 -10.04 11.09
C ALA A 17 17.06 -8.95 10.81
N ALA A 18 15.77 -9.25 10.98
CA ALA A 18 14.69 -8.30 10.78
C ALA A 18 14.76 -7.15 11.81
N LEU A 19 15.02 -7.47 13.08
CA LEU A 19 15.15 -6.47 14.15
C LEU A 19 16.38 -5.58 13.94
N ARG A 20 17.50 -6.14 13.47
CA ARG A 20 18.70 -5.37 13.08
C ARG A 20 18.40 -4.40 11.94
N ARG A 21 17.77 -4.89 10.86
CA ARG A 21 17.39 -4.07 9.70
C ARG A 21 16.46 -2.94 10.10
N PHE A 22 15.47 -3.22 10.95
CA PHE A 22 14.56 -2.19 11.48
C PHE A 22 15.33 -1.08 12.21
N GLY A 23 16.20 -1.43 13.16
CA GLY A 23 17.00 -0.45 13.90
C GLY A 23 17.94 0.36 12.99
N GLN A 24 18.56 -0.28 12.00
CA GLN A 24 19.44 0.37 11.03
C GLN A 24 18.68 1.32 10.09
N VAL A 25 17.52 0.90 9.56
CA VAL A 25 16.72 1.72 8.63
C VAL A 25 16.08 2.89 9.37
N VAL A 26 15.36 2.63 10.46
CA VAL A 26 14.67 3.70 11.20
C VAL A 26 15.67 4.62 11.87
N GLY A 27 16.69 4.06 12.52
CA GLY A 27 17.74 4.86 13.15
C GLY A 27 18.54 5.67 12.13
N GLY A 28 18.88 5.08 10.97
CA GLY A 28 19.55 5.76 9.87
C GLY A 28 18.73 6.92 9.30
N VAL A 29 17.42 6.72 9.08
CA VAL A 29 16.53 7.79 8.63
C VAL A 29 16.45 8.92 9.64
N LEU A 30 16.32 8.62 10.95
CA LEU A 30 16.31 9.64 12.00
C LEU A 30 17.63 10.42 12.06
N LEU A 31 18.77 9.74 11.90
CA LEU A 31 20.08 10.39 11.83
C LEU A 31 20.20 11.31 10.61
N LEU A 32 19.73 10.87 9.44
CA LEU A 32 19.73 11.69 8.22
C LEU A 32 18.85 12.93 8.37
N ILE A 33 17.65 12.80 8.95
CA ILE A 33 16.74 13.93 9.17
C ILE A 33 17.34 14.89 10.21
N GLY A 34 17.84 14.38 11.34
CA GLY A 34 18.50 15.18 12.37
C GLY A 34 19.72 15.92 11.84
N GLY A 35 20.54 15.24 11.02
CA GLY A 35 21.69 15.83 10.34
C GLY A 35 21.30 16.88 9.30
N ALA A 36 20.24 16.64 8.51
CA ALA A 36 19.74 17.60 7.53
C ALA A 36 19.19 18.88 8.18
N ILE A 37 18.47 18.74 9.31
CA ILE A 37 18.00 19.87 10.11
C ILE A 37 19.18 20.64 10.69
N GLY A 38 20.16 19.93 11.27
CA GLY A 38 21.39 20.53 11.79
C GLY A 38 22.14 21.30 10.71
N TRP A 39 22.29 20.74 9.51
CA TRP A 39 22.97 21.38 8.40
C TRP A 39 22.23 22.64 7.91
N ARG A 40 20.89 22.59 7.79
CA ARG A 40 20.08 23.76 7.41
C ARG A 40 20.09 24.89 8.43
N HIS A 41 20.44 24.62 9.68
CA HIS A 41 20.58 25.64 10.73
C HIS A 41 22.05 25.92 11.07
N GLY A 42 22.98 25.63 10.16
CA GLY A 42 24.39 26.00 10.35
C GLY A 42 25.06 25.27 11.52
N TRP A 43 24.69 24.02 11.76
CA TRP A 43 25.10 23.21 12.91
C TRP A 43 24.64 23.73 14.27
N THR A 44 23.67 24.65 14.29
CA THR A 44 22.95 24.98 15.52
C THR A 44 22.09 23.76 15.87
N LEU A 45 22.56 22.93 16.80
CA LEU A 45 21.84 21.75 17.31
C LEU A 45 20.58 22.22 18.04
N THR A 46 19.51 22.47 17.28
CA THR A 46 18.18 22.68 17.83
C THR A 46 17.78 21.45 18.65
N THR A 47 16.95 21.66 19.67
CA THR A 47 16.45 20.59 20.55
C THR A 47 15.87 19.43 19.74
N ALA A 48 15.19 19.72 18.63
CA ALA A 48 14.68 18.72 17.71
C ALA A 48 15.79 17.88 17.06
N ALA A 49 16.86 18.50 16.53
CA ALA A 49 17.97 17.78 15.93
C ALA A 49 18.70 16.89 16.95
N GLN A 50 18.86 17.35 18.19
CA GLN A 50 19.46 16.56 19.28
C GLN A 50 18.63 15.31 19.61
N ILE A 51 17.31 15.47 19.74
CA ILE A 51 16.41 14.36 20.02
C ILE A 51 16.44 13.34 18.87
N LEU A 52 16.38 13.80 17.62
CA LEU A 52 16.40 12.92 16.46
C LEU A 52 17.73 12.18 16.31
N LEU A 53 18.86 12.87 16.50
CA LEU A 53 20.18 12.26 16.44
C LEU A 53 20.41 11.27 17.58
N GLY A 54 20.03 11.64 18.81
CA GLY A 54 20.14 10.77 19.98
C GLY A 54 19.27 9.52 19.86
N LEU A 55 18.00 9.68 19.47
CA LEU A 55 17.08 8.57 19.28
C LEU A 55 17.50 7.67 18.11
N GLY A 56 17.95 8.27 17.00
CA GLY A 56 18.46 7.56 15.84
C GLY A 56 19.71 6.75 16.16
N GLY A 57 20.69 7.36 16.83
CA GLY A 57 21.91 6.68 17.28
C GLY A 57 21.61 5.55 18.26
N LEU A 58 20.71 5.79 19.23
CA LEU A 58 20.25 4.76 20.17
C LEU A 58 19.61 3.58 19.43
N LEU A 59 18.74 3.82 18.45
CA LEU A 59 18.11 2.75 17.68
C LEU A 59 19.12 1.92 16.86
N VAL A 60 20.13 2.57 16.27
CA VAL A 60 21.19 1.88 15.54
C VAL A 60 22.03 1.01 16.48
N VAL A 61 22.45 1.54 17.63
CA VAL A 61 23.27 0.81 18.62
C VAL A 61 22.47 -0.33 19.25
N LEU A 62 21.23 -0.07 19.65
CA LEU A 62 20.38 -1.08 20.27
C LEU A 62 20.01 -2.16 19.26
N GLY A 63 19.77 -1.78 17.99
CA GLY A 63 19.55 -2.70 16.89
C GLY A 63 20.74 -3.61 16.61
N THR A 64 21.98 -3.14 16.76
CA THR A 64 23.20 -3.94 16.51
C THR A 64 23.63 -4.79 17.70
N VAL A 65 23.57 -4.25 18.92
CA VAL A 65 24.07 -4.91 20.14
C VAL A 65 23.02 -5.81 20.78
N VAL A 66 21.78 -5.32 20.96
CA VAL A 66 20.71 -6.07 21.63
C VAL A 66 19.41 -6.02 20.82
N PRO A 67 19.37 -6.66 19.63
CA PRO A 67 18.20 -6.62 18.75
C PRO A 67 16.93 -7.15 19.44
N HIS A 68 17.04 -8.09 20.38
CA HIS A 68 15.90 -8.67 21.10
C HIS A 68 15.10 -7.64 21.91
N ALA A 69 15.74 -6.56 22.40
CA ALA A 69 15.05 -5.50 23.12
C ALA A 69 14.07 -4.73 22.20
N LEU A 70 14.37 -4.65 20.90
CA LEU A 70 13.52 -3.97 19.92
C LEU A 70 12.32 -4.80 19.48
N ARG A 71 12.18 -6.05 19.92
CA ARG A 71 11.13 -6.96 19.42
C ARG A 71 9.72 -6.44 19.70
N GLY A 72 9.49 -5.86 20.87
CA GLY A 72 8.20 -5.27 21.24
C GLY A 72 7.88 -4.04 20.37
N VAL A 73 8.85 -3.13 20.25
CA VAL A 73 8.73 -1.91 19.44
C VAL A 73 8.50 -2.25 17.96
N TYR A 74 9.28 -3.19 17.41
CA TYR A 74 9.16 -3.65 16.03
C TYR A 74 7.76 -4.22 15.74
N ARG A 75 7.21 -5.05 16.64
CA ARG A 75 5.87 -5.60 16.48
C ARG A 75 4.79 -4.52 16.51
N GLY A 76 4.87 -3.59 17.46
CA GLY A 76 3.92 -2.47 17.55
C GLY A 76 3.99 -1.57 16.30
N TRP A 77 5.20 -1.26 15.85
CA TRP A 77 5.44 -0.50 14.63
C TRP A 77 4.86 -1.19 13.40
N MET A 78 5.10 -2.49 13.27
CA MET A 78 4.61 -3.26 12.13
C MET A 78 3.08 -3.42 12.16
N ALA A 79 2.48 -3.58 13.34
CA ALA A 79 1.02 -3.59 13.50
C ALA A 79 0.41 -2.28 12.97
N MET A 80 1.01 -1.14 13.34
CA MET A 80 0.60 0.17 12.85
C MET A 80 0.76 0.28 11.33
N ALA A 81 1.88 -0.20 10.78
CA ALA A 81 2.12 -0.21 9.34
C ALA A 81 1.08 -1.06 8.57
N LEU A 82 0.68 -2.22 9.12
CA LEU A 82 -0.34 -3.08 8.53
C LEU A 82 -1.72 -2.41 8.53
N VAL A 83 -2.12 -1.82 9.65
CA VAL A 83 -3.39 -1.07 9.75
C VAL A 83 -3.38 0.10 8.76
N LEU A 84 -2.28 0.85 8.69
CA LEU A 84 -2.14 1.96 7.77
C LEU A 84 -2.21 1.49 6.31
N GLY A 85 -1.55 0.38 5.96
CA GLY A 85 -1.61 -0.20 4.61
C GLY A 85 -3.02 -0.62 4.20
N TYR A 86 -3.78 -1.21 5.14
CA TYR A 86 -5.18 -1.56 4.93
C TYR A 86 -6.06 -0.33 4.68
N VAL A 87 -5.89 0.73 5.46
CA VAL A 87 -6.63 1.99 5.28
C VAL A 87 -6.20 2.66 3.96
N MET A 88 -4.90 2.76 3.71
CA MET A 88 -4.33 3.41 2.52
C MET A 88 -4.85 2.77 1.23
N THR A 89 -4.90 1.45 1.16
CA THR A 89 -5.43 0.74 -0.02
C THR A 89 -6.88 1.13 -0.30
N ARG A 90 -7.71 1.21 0.75
CA ARG A 90 -9.13 1.62 0.62
C ARG A 90 -9.27 3.07 0.22
N VAL A 91 -8.47 3.95 0.82
CA VAL A 91 -8.45 5.38 0.49
C VAL A 91 -8.02 5.56 -0.96
N LEU A 92 -6.92 4.94 -1.38
CA LEU A 92 -6.42 5.02 -2.74
C LEU A 92 -7.47 4.53 -3.75
N LEU A 93 -8.07 3.37 -3.53
CA LEU A 93 -9.11 2.84 -4.41
C LEU A 93 -10.34 3.74 -4.45
N SER A 94 -10.77 4.27 -3.31
CA SER A 94 -11.90 5.21 -3.22
C SER A 94 -11.61 6.50 -3.99
N VAL A 95 -10.41 7.06 -3.82
CA VAL A 95 -9.97 8.27 -4.53
C VAL A 95 -9.91 8.02 -6.02
N VAL A 96 -9.30 6.92 -6.49
CA VAL A 96 -9.25 6.57 -7.91
C VAL A 96 -10.66 6.39 -8.49
N PHE A 97 -11.54 5.70 -7.76
CA PHE A 97 -12.90 5.50 -8.20
C PHE A 97 -13.66 6.83 -8.32
N LEU A 98 -13.54 7.72 -7.34
CA LEU A 98 -14.27 9.00 -7.33
C LEU A 98 -13.64 10.06 -8.24
N ALA A 99 -12.32 10.11 -8.36
CA ALA A 99 -11.61 11.13 -9.12
C ALA A 99 -11.40 10.75 -10.59
N VAL A 100 -11.42 9.46 -10.95
CA VAL A 100 -11.17 9.00 -12.32
C VAL A 100 -12.39 8.25 -12.87
N VAL A 101 -12.79 7.15 -12.24
CA VAL A 101 -13.84 6.27 -12.80
C VAL A 101 -15.20 6.98 -12.85
N THR A 102 -15.57 7.64 -11.75
CA THR A 102 -16.86 8.32 -11.60
C THR A 102 -17.03 9.48 -12.60
N PRO A 103 -16.08 10.42 -12.76
CA PRO A 103 -16.23 11.49 -13.74
C PRO A 103 -16.23 10.97 -15.17
N ILE A 104 -15.45 9.93 -15.50
CA ILE A 104 -15.51 9.30 -16.82
C ILE A 104 -16.91 8.74 -17.09
N GLY A 105 -17.49 8.02 -16.13
CA GLY A 105 -18.85 7.50 -16.25
C GLY A 105 -19.91 8.60 -16.35
N LEU A 106 -19.73 9.70 -15.60
CA LEU A 106 -20.62 10.86 -15.67
C LEU A 106 -20.54 11.58 -17.02
N LEU A 107 -19.32 11.77 -17.55
CA LEU A 107 -19.07 12.32 -18.87
C LEU A 107 -19.73 11.46 -19.95
N MET A 108 -19.51 10.14 -19.92
CA MET A 108 -20.17 9.20 -20.85
C MET A 108 -21.69 9.33 -20.81
N ARG A 109 -22.27 9.43 -19.60
CA ARG A 109 -23.71 9.61 -19.42
C ARG A 109 -24.20 10.96 -19.96
N LEU A 110 -23.43 12.03 -19.79
CA LEU A 110 -23.76 13.37 -20.31
C LEU A 110 -23.70 13.42 -21.84
N PHE A 111 -22.74 12.72 -22.46
CA PHE A 111 -22.61 12.60 -23.92
C PHE A 111 -23.51 11.51 -24.52
N GLY A 112 -24.40 10.89 -23.74
CA GLY A 112 -25.34 9.86 -24.21
C GLY A 112 -24.68 8.54 -24.63
N HIS A 113 -23.42 8.32 -24.26
CA HIS A 113 -22.70 7.08 -24.56
C HIS A 113 -23.03 6.03 -23.50
N ASP A 114 -23.82 5.02 -23.87
CA ASP A 114 -24.12 3.86 -23.03
C ASP A 114 -23.43 2.60 -23.58
N PRO A 115 -22.15 2.36 -23.23
CA PRO A 115 -21.41 1.20 -23.74
C PRO A 115 -21.98 -0.14 -23.24
N MET A 116 -22.78 -0.13 -22.17
CA MET A 116 -23.35 -1.36 -21.62
C MET A 116 -24.81 -1.59 -22.03
N ARG A 117 -25.38 -0.75 -22.91
CA ARG A 117 -26.78 -0.85 -23.38
C ARG A 117 -27.73 -1.15 -22.22
N ARG A 118 -27.60 -0.39 -21.13
CA ARG A 118 -28.29 -0.67 -19.86
C ARG A 118 -29.78 -0.38 -19.95
N THR A 119 -30.21 0.41 -20.92
CA THR A 119 -31.62 0.71 -21.17
C THR A 119 -32.27 -0.48 -21.90
N PRO A 120 -33.26 -1.17 -21.30
CA PRO A 120 -33.99 -2.24 -21.98
C PRO A 120 -34.76 -1.68 -23.18
N ASP A 121 -34.60 -2.31 -24.34
CA ASP A 121 -35.35 -1.99 -25.56
C ASP A 121 -36.53 -2.97 -25.68
N ALA A 122 -37.73 -2.48 -25.40
CA ALA A 122 -38.96 -3.28 -25.47
C ALA A 122 -39.32 -3.71 -26.90
N SER A 123 -38.72 -3.09 -27.92
CA SER A 123 -38.92 -3.42 -29.33
C SER A 123 -37.90 -4.42 -29.88
N ALA A 124 -36.86 -4.74 -29.11
CA ALA A 124 -35.83 -5.67 -29.54
C ALA A 124 -36.33 -7.13 -29.49
N PRO A 125 -36.23 -7.90 -30.58
CA PRO A 125 -36.64 -9.31 -30.61
C PRO A 125 -35.72 -10.20 -29.77
N THR A 126 -34.46 -9.78 -29.56
CA THR A 126 -33.50 -10.43 -28.67
C THR A 126 -32.40 -9.45 -28.28
N TYR A 127 -31.90 -9.55 -27.04
CA TYR A 127 -30.73 -8.81 -26.55
C TYR A 127 -29.41 -9.49 -26.91
N TRP A 128 -29.46 -10.63 -27.61
CA TRP A 128 -28.27 -11.37 -28.02
C TRP A 128 -27.43 -10.52 -28.98
N ILE A 129 -26.18 -10.26 -28.61
CA ILE A 129 -25.21 -9.59 -29.48
C ILE A 129 -24.57 -10.67 -30.36
N PRO A 130 -24.83 -10.68 -31.68
CA PRO A 130 -24.16 -11.61 -32.59
C PRO A 130 -22.65 -11.40 -32.49
N ARG A 131 -21.89 -12.48 -32.38
CA ARG A 131 -20.44 -12.41 -32.47
C ARG A 131 -20.05 -12.51 -33.93
N ASP A 132 -19.49 -11.43 -34.44
CA ASP A 132 -18.87 -11.41 -35.75
C ASP A 132 -17.47 -12.00 -35.60
N GLY A 133 -17.34 -13.32 -35.80
CA GLY A 133 -16.07 -14.00 -35.62
C GLY A 133 -16.11 -15.48 -36.00
N GLN A 134 -14.97 -15.97 -36.50
CA GLN A 134 -14.76 -17.37 -36.83
C GLN A 134 -14.90 -18.23 -35.56
N PRO A 135 -15.53 -19.42 -35.64
CA PRO A 135 -15.72 -20.28 -34.47
C PRO A 135 -14.38 -20.55 -33.78
N PRO A 136 -14.35 -20.55 -32.43
CA PRO A 136 -13.12 -20.72 -31.67
C PRO A 136 -12.44 -22.03 -32.08
N SER A 137 -11.15 -21.94 -32.42
CA SER A 137 -10.41 -23.12 -32.89
C SER A 137 -10.33 -24.18 -31.78
N PRO A 138 -10.34 -25.48 -32.11
CA PRO A 138 -10.34 -26.57 -31.11
C PRO A 138 -9.24 -26.43 -30.05
N ARG A 139 -8.05 -25.96 -30.45
CA ARG A 139 -6.92 -25.68 -29.55
C ARG A 139 -7.20 -24.63 -28.46
N HIS A 140 -8.12 -23.69 -28.68
CA HIS A 140 -8.51 -22.72 -27.65
C HIS A 140 -9.47 -23.32 -26.63
N LEU A 141 -10.29 -24.32 -27.01
CA LEU A 141 -11.18 -25.00 -26.09
C LEU A 141 -10.43 -25.94 -25.14
N GLU A 142 -9.34 -26.57 -25.59
CA GLU A 142 -8.52 -27.50 -24.81
C GLU A 142 -7.86 -26.86 -23.56
N ARG A 143 -7.77 -25.53 -23.47
CA ARG A 143 -7.17 -24.81 -22.33
C ARG A 143 -8.14 -24.53 -21.16
N TYR A 144 -9.43 -24.81 -21.33
CA TYR A 144 -10.45 -24.52 -20.32
C TYR A 144 -10.73 -25.69 -19.38
N PHE A 145 -10.19 -26.88 -19.66
CA PHE A 145 -10.31 -28.09 -18.88
C PHE A 145 -8.92 -28.52 -18.38
#